data_AF-A0AAN9U5R8-F1
#
_entry.id   AF-A0AAN9U5R8-F1
#
_cell.length_a   1.000
_cell.length_b   1.000
_cell.length_c   1.000
_cell.angle_alpha   90.00
_cell.angle_beta   90.00
_cell.angle_gamma   90.00
#
_symmetry.space_group_name_H-M   'P 1'
#
loop_
_entity.id
_entity.type
_entity.pdbx_description
1 polymer ?
#
loop_
_entity_poly.entity_id
_entity_poly.type
_entity_poly.pdbx_seq_one_letter_code
_entity_poly.pdbx_strand_id
1 'polypeptide(L)'
;MIKLVKAAVENDDTDGFKYDVPPEIRVSTTPQAVVPLPQADHFPKVLMWQRWTESQWALYMPFYNGGTLRDVIEDYSARGDAIPEHLIWHVAEQVGEALVYMHLGRPYGTAGALGPSTSSALPGWRPVYHRDIDDSNVFLHYPRTGHSQLLRAKYGAFPQVVLGDYGEAAIQGDDQAQIQLGVFPASTISPELKEWTDVYQFGCVLRRLCMAHIPEGTDEDSDDDESGNEDKEEEEPGDEEEEEEEEKAEVTKEEEGAEEGEESEEDDEFEAGDEVEEQGENTDSDGANDFDTWALHRPESHTLKFCNQFFGGQIYSDALIGLLERFERPNMGTRAVTNEPELVPSIAWVAETLLPEARRQLQQLRNPKASSVAHYTNLDVSWTKPETIKPFAVDQESDESMRGLKRIRDDAFGDGDFGRPRPKIQRLEMGPPVAKGDGEDIPEDLWENL
;
A
#
# COMPACT_ATOMS: atom_id res chain seq x y z
N MET A 1 -10.63 1.70 11.20
CA MET A 1 -9.40 1.18 11.81
C MET A 1 -9.04 1.87 13.10
N ILE A 2 -9.27 1.17 14.21
CA ILE A 2 -8.64 1.48 15.49
C ILE A 2 -7.55 0.46 15.63
N LYS A 3 -6.35 0.81 15.17
CA LYS A 3 -5.19 -0.05 15.32
C LYS A 3 -4.88 -0.13 16.81
N LEU A 4 -5.05 -1.33 17.36
CA LEU A 4 -4.57 -1.67 18.69
C LEU A 4 -3.13 -2.15 18.51
N VAL A 5 -2.16 -1.30 18.82
CA VAL A 5 -0.77 -1.77 18.85
C VAL A 5 -0.58 -2.57 20.11
N LYS A 6 -0.48 -3.89 19.92
CA LYS A 6 0.01 -4.81 20.93
C LYS A 6 1.52 -4.74 20.86
N ALA A 7 2.14 -3.98 21.76
CA ALA A 7 3.56 -4.13 21.98
C ALA A 7 3.78 -5.49 22.66
N ALA A 8 4.23 -6.48 21.90
CA ALA A 8 4.76 -7.71 22.46
C ALA A 8 6.15 -7.38 23.03
N VAL A 9 6.17 -6.86 24.25
CA VAL A 9 7.42 -6.72 25.01
C VAL A 9 7.40 -7.86 26.02
N GLU A 10 8.23 -8.88 25.78
CA GLU A 10 8.73 -9.69 26.88
C GLU A 10 9.51 -8.74 27.78
N ASN A 11 9.01 -8.52 28.99
CA ASN A 11 9.58 -7.58 29.95
C ASN A 11 10.99 -8.02 30.36
N ASP A 12 12.01 -7.65 29.59
CA ASP A 12 13.33 -7.37 30.14
C ASP A 12 13.42 -5.85 30.33
N ASP A 13 13.23 -5.41 31.57
CA ASP A 13 13.22 -4.00 32.02
C ASP A 13 14.62 -3.31 31.87
N THR A 14 15.47 -3.75 30.94
CA THR A 14 16.86 -3.32 30.81
C THR A 14 17.09 -2.19 29.80
N ASP A 15 16.14 -1.88 28.92
CA ASP A 15 16.30 -0.85 27.87
C ASP A 15 15.95 0.58 28.31
N GLY A 16 15.34 0.75 29.50
CA GLY A 16 15.14 2.06 30.13
C GLY A 16 14.08 2.95 29.47
N PHE A 17 13.30 2.45 28.50
CA PHE A 17 12.23 3.22 27.88
C PHE A 17 10.88 2.96 28.57
N LYS A 18 10.44 3.93 29.39
CA LYS A 18 9.01 4.04 29.74
C LYS A 18 8.26 4.54 28.50
N TYR A 19 7.63 3.62 27.75
CA TYR A 19 6.70 3.99 26.68
C TYR A 19 5.42 4.58 27.28
N ASP A 20 5.49 5.85 27.70
CA ASP A 20 4.30 6.68 27.98
C ASP A 20 3.67 7.22 26.68
N VAL A 21 4.23 6.86 25.51
CA VAL A 21 3.81 7.31 24.18
C VAL A 21 3.80 6.13 23.20
N PRO A 22 2.70 5.85 22.48
CA PRO A 22 2.61 4.74 21.53
C PRO A 22 3.56 4.90 20.33
N PRO A 23 4.02 3.78 19.73
CA PRO A 23 4.92 3.79 18.57
C PRO A 23 4.42 4.64 17.39
N GLU A 24 3.13 4.62 17.03
CA GLU A 24 2.64 5.43 15.89
C GLU A 24 2.54 6.93 16.21
N ILE A 25 2.74 7.33 17.46
CA ILE A 25 2.91 8.76 17.78
C ILE A 25 4.34 9.21 17.51
N ARG A 26 5.31 8.31 17.31
CA ARG A 26 6.65 8.73 16.88
C ARG A 26 6.60 9.50 15.57
N VAL A 27 5.74 9.07 14.64
CA VAL A 27 5.48 9.71 13.35
C VAL A 27 4.00 10.02 13.24
N SER A 28 3.62 11.27 13.50
CA SER A 28 2.21 11.65 13.52
C SER A 28 2.02 13.14 13.26
N THR A 29 0.82 13.54 12.85
CA THR A 29 0.42 14.95 12.72
C THR A 29 0.25 15.66 14.07
N THR A 30 0.32 14.92 15.19
CA THR A 30 0.19 15.49 16.52
C THR A 30 1.48 16.22 16.95
N PRO A 31 1.41 17.41 17.60
CA PRO A 31 2.60 18.15 18.01
C PRO A 31 3.51 17.43 19.03
N GLN A 32 2.98 16.40 19.69
CA GLN A 32 3.70 15.58 20.67
C GLN A 32 4.51 14.45 20.00
N ALA A 33 4.43 14.31 18.67
CA ALA A 33 5.19 13.32 17.94
C ALA A 33 6.68 13.60 17.97
N VAL A 34 7.50 12.53 17.89
CA VAL A 34 8.96 12.67 17.76
C VAL A 34 9.30 13.37 16.45
N VAL A 35 8.59 13.03 15.37
CA VAL A 35 8.62 13.72 14.08
C VAL A 35 7.18 14.16 13.75
N PRO A 36 6.86 15.46 13.92
CA PRO A 36 5.55 15.98 13.56
C PRO A 36 5.40 16.06 12.04
N LEU A 37 4.45 15.30 11.51
CA LEU A 37 3.96 15.43 10.15
C LEU A 37 3.16 16.73 10.00
N PRO A 38 3.07 17.31 8.79
CA PRO A 38 2.36 18.55 8.57
C PRO A 38 0.86 18.29 8.72
N GLN A 39 0.09 19.31 9.09
CA GLN A 39 -1.37 19.25 9.02
C GLN A 39 -1.81 19.38 7.56
N ALA A 40 -1.58 18.32 6.79
CA ALA A 40 -2.00 18.19 5.40
C ALA A 40 -3.07 17.10 5.28
N ASP A 41 -3.91 17.24 4.27
CA ASP A 41 -5.07 16.36 4.06
C ASP A 41 -4.68 14.91 3.69
N HIS A 42 -3.42 14.67 3.30
CA HIS A 42 -2.90 13.35 2.94
C HIS A 42 -2.24 12.58 4.08
N PHE A 43 -2.25 13.13 5.31
CA PHE A 43 -1.78 12.44 6.51
C PHE A 43 -2.91 12.25 7.52
N PRO A 44 -2.91 11.13 8.28
CA PRO A 44 -3.94 10.88 9.25
C PRO A 44 -3.82 11.85 10.42
N LYS A 45 -4.98 12.42 10.80
CA LYS A 45 -5.05 13.27 11.97
C LYS A 45 -5.27 12.43 13.22
N VAL A 46 -4.27 12.32 14.09
CA VAL A 46 -4.50 11.74 15.42
C VAL A 46 -5.28 12.78 16.24
N LEU A 47 -6.52 12.45 16.61
CA LEU A 47 -7.39 13.32 17.40
C LEU A 47 -7.11 13.16 18.90
N MET A 48 -6.90 11.92 19.32
CA MET A 48 -6.50 11.57 20.68
C MET A 48 -5.87 10.17 20.69
N TRP A 49 -5.20 9.84 21.79
CA TRP A 49 -4.74 8.51 22.10
C TRP A 49 -4.95 8.23 23.58
N GLN A 50 -5.05 6.96 23.93
CA GLN A 50 -5.26 6.54 25.30
C GLN A 50 -4.51 5.25 25.56
N ARG A 51 -3.80 5.19 26.69
CA ARG A 51 -3.27 3.92 27.18
C ARG A 51 -4.42 3.04 27.63
N TRP A 52 -4.57 1.89 26.98
CA TRP A 52 -5.65 0.94 27.24
C TRP A 52 -5.26 -0.06 28.33
N THR A 53 -4.07 -0.65 28.20
CA THR A 53 -3.45 -1.53 29.20
C THR A 53 -1.99 -1.13 29.42
N GLU A 54 -1.24 -1.89 30.21
CA GLU A 54 0.20 -1.65 30.39
C GLU A 54 0.97 -1.72 29.06
N SER A 55 0.53 -2.52 28.09
CA SER A 55 1.21 -2.73 26.81
C SER A 55 0.41 -2.30 25.58
N GLN A 56 -0.82 -1.82 25.74
CA GLN A 56 -1.70 -1.45 24.63
C GLN A 56 -2.12 0.00 24.66
N TRP A 57 -2.21 0.57 23.47
CA TRP A 57 -2.71 1.91 23.22
C TRP A 57 -3.86 1.86 22.23
N ALA A 58 -4.79 2.79 22.41
CA ALA A 58 -5.86 3.05 21.46
C ALA A 58 -5.63 4.42 20.81
N LEU A 59 -5.59 4.44 19.48
CA LEU A 59 -5.51 5.65 18.68
C LEU A 59 -6.89 6.00 18.11
N TYR A 60 -7.22 7.28 18.12
CA TYR A 60 -8.48 7.78 17.61
C TYR A 60 -8.19 8.79 16.49
N MET A 61 -8.71 8.50 15.30
CA MET A 61 -8.52 9.25 14.07
C MET A 61 -9.87 9.52 13.39
N PRO A 62 -9.97 10.48 12.46
CA PRO A 62 -11.15 10.63 11.62
C PRO A 62 -11.47 9.32 10.90
N PHE A 63 -12.77 9.04 10.76
CA PHE A 63 -13.23 7.96 9.93
C PHE A 63 -13.17 8.37 8.45
N TYR A 64 -12.41 7.63 7.65
CA TYR A 64 -12.31 7.82 6.21
C TYR A 64 -13.44 7.03 5.53
N ASN A 65 -14.46 7.76 5.08
CA ASN A 65 -15.75 7.21 4.70
C ASN A 65 -15.80 6.64 3.27
N GLY A 66 -14.66 6.59 2.56
CA GLY A 66 -14.53 6.05 1.22
C GLY A 66 -13.87 4.67 1.16
N GLY A 67 -13.55 4.05 2.31
CA GLY A 67 -12.80 2.78 2.33
C GLY A 67 -11.32 2.98 2.03
N THR A 68 -10.68 1.91 1.57
CA THR A 68 -9.27 1.88 1.14
C THR A 68 -9.16 1.81 -0.39
N LEU A 69 -7.96 2.01 -0.95
CA LEU A 69 -7.74 1.76 -2.37
C LEU A 69 -7.91 0.29 -2.74
N ARG A 70 -7.67 -0.65 -1.80
CA ARG A 70 -7.99 -2.06 -1.99
C ARG A 70 -9.47 -2.27 -2.27
N ASP A 71 -10.37 -1.69 -1.46
CA ASP A 71 -11.82 -1.76 -1.69
C ASP A 71 -12.18 -1.24 -3.11
N VAL A 72 -11.50 -0.19 -3.58
CA VAL A 72 -11.69 0.34 -4.95
C VAL A 72 -11.19 -0.65 -6.01
N ILE A 73 -9.97 -1.17 -5.87
CA ILE A 73 -9.38 -2.11 -6.83
C ILE A 73 -10.26 -3.36 -6.96
N GLU A 74 -10.71 -3.92 -5.85
CA GLU A 74 -11.60 -5.08 -5.81
C GLU A 74 -12.93 -4.81 -6.53
N ASP A 75 -13.56 -3.66 -6.31
CA ASP A 75 -14.84 -3.31 -6.95
C ASP A 75 -14.71 -3.11 -8.47
N TYR A 76 -13.62 -2.49 -8.95
CA TYR A 76 -13.34 -2.39 -10.39
C TYR A 76 -12.97 -3.74 -11.02
N SER A 77 -12.21 -4.57 -10.31
CA SER A 77 -11.87 -5.92 -10.74
C SER A 77 -13.11 -6.80 -10.88
N ALA A 78 -13.99 -6.79 -9.88
CA ALA A 78 -15.25 -7.54 -9.91
C ALA A 78 -16.17 -7.16 -11.08
N ARG A 79 -16.08 -5.92 -11.58
CA ARG A 79 -16.83 -5.45 -12.75
C ARG A 79 -16.10 -5.63 -14.07
N GLY A 80 -14.80 -5.93 -14.03
CA GLY A 80 -13.95 -5.90 -15.21
C GLY A 80 -13.86 -4.51 -15.84
N ASP A 81 -13.96 -3.45 -15.03
CA ASP A 81 -13.90 -2.06 -15.49
C ASP A 81 -12.55 -1.44 -15.13
N ALA A 82 -12.05 -0.54 -15.98
CA ALA A 82 -10.83 0.20 -15.70
C ALA A 82 -11.07 1.35 -14.71
N ILE A 83 -10.14 1.55 -13.79
CA ILE A 83 -10.14 2.72 -12.90
C ILE A 83 -9.94 3.98 -13.74
N PRO A 84 -10.78 5.03 -13.60
CA PRO A 84 -10.62 6.28 -14.31
C PRO A 84 -9.24 6.88 -14.07
N GLU A 85 -8.57 7.20 -15.16
CA GLU A 85 -7.20 7.73 -15.15
C GLU A 85 -7.03 8.95 -14.21
N HIS A 86 -8.05 9.82 -14.11
CA HIS A 86 -7.97 10.99 -13.24
C HIS A 86 -7.89 10.63 -11.75
N LEU A 87 -8.47 9.50 -11.32
CA LEU A 87 -8.33 9.01 -9.95
C LEU A 87 -6.91 8.50 -9.70
N ILE A 88 -6.30 7.82 -10.68
CA ILE A 88 -4.92 7.33 -10.58
C ILE A 88 -3.94 8.51 -10.45
N TRP A 89 -4.11 9.54 -11.29
CA TRP A 89 -3.32 10.77 -11.15
C TRP A 89 -3.53 11.46 -9.80
N HIS A 90 -4.77 11.47 -9.31
CA HIS A 90 -5.13 12.05 -8.03
C HIS A 90 -4.47 11.34 -6.85
N VAL A 91 -4.44 10.00 -6.86
CA VAL A 91 -3.69 9.19 -5.89
C VAL A 91 -2.20 9.45 -6.01
N ALA A 92 -1.65 9.43 -7.23
CA ALA A 92 -0.22 9.64 -7.47
C ALA A 92 0.25 11.02 -6.94
N GLU A 93 -0.56 12.06 -7.09
CA GLU A 93 -0.27 13.38 -6.54
C GLU A 93 -0.28 13.36 -5.00
N GLN A 94 -1.35 12.86 -4.37
CA GLN A 94 -1.51 12.97 -2.92
C GLN A 94 -0.55 12.06 -2.13
N VAL A 95 -0.39 10.80 -2.54
CA VAL A 95 0.54 9.87 -1.89
C VAL A 95 2.00 10.26 -2.20
N GLY A 96 2.27 10.71 -3.43
CA GLY A 96 3.59 11.22 -3.79
C GLY A 96 3.97 12.48 -2.99
N GLU A 97 3.02 13.37 -2.69
CA GLU A 97 3.25 14.52 -1.80
C GLU A 97 3.59 14.07 -0.37
N ALA A 98 2.86 13.10 0.17
CA ALA A 98 3.14 12.53 1.48
C ALA A 98 4.57 11.95 1.55
N LEU A 99 4.96 11.15 0.55
CA LEU A 99 6.30 10.57 0.44
C LEU A 99 7.39 11.62 0.36
N VAL A 100 7.23 12.63 -0.50
CA VAL A 100 8.20 13.71 -0.65
C VAL A 100 8.38 14.46 0.67
N TYR A 101 7.30 14.69 1.41
CA TYR A 101 7.42 15.28 2.74
C TYR A 101 8.17 14.36 3.71
N MET A 102 7.79 13.08 3.79
CA MET A 102 8.39 12.12 4.71
C MET A 102 9.91 11.98 4.50
N HIS A 103 10.34 11.81 3.25
CA HIS A 103 11.75 11.59 2.92
C HIS A 103 12.57 12.88 2.88
N LEU A 104 12.02 13.96 2.31
CA LEU A 104 12.79 15.19 2.05
C LEU A 104 12.46 16.34 3.01
N GLY A 105 11.43 16.22 3.84
CA GLY A 105 11.01 17.28 4.76
C GLY A 105 10.56 18.55 4.03
N ARG A 106 10.03 18.40 2.81
CA ARG A 106 9.62 19.53 1.96
C ARG A 106 8.11 19.70 2.06
N PRO A 107 7.60 20.74 2.76
CA PRO A 107 6.17 21.06 2.75
C PRO A 107 5.75 21.40 1.32
N TYR A 108 4.84 20.59 0.76
CA TYR A 108 4.31 20.83 -0.57
C TYR A 108 3.04 21.70 -0.50
N GLY A 109 2.81 22.54 -1.51
CA GLY A 109 1.60 23.38 -1.62
C GLY A 109 1.80 24.90 -1.53
N THR A 110 2.99 25.40 -1.19
CA THR A 110 3.29 26.86 -1.24
C THR A 110 3.68 27.37 -2.63
N ALA A 111 3.93 26.48 -3.59
CA ALA A 111 4.37 26.82 -4.94
C ALA A 111 3.36 27.68 -5.74
N GLY A 112 2.07 27.71 -5.34
CA GLY A 112 1.05 28.54 -5.97
C GLY A 112 0.92 29.98 -5.44
N ALA A 113 1.39 30.26 -4.22
CA ALA A 113 1.19 31.56 -3.56
C ALA A 113 2.50 32.30 -3.21
N LEU A 114 3.64 31.60 -3.08
CA LEU A 114 4.92 32.22 -2.68
C LEU A 114 6.10 31.89 -3.61
N GLY A 115 5.85 31.28 -4.77
CA GLY A 115 6.86 31.07 -5.80
C GLY A 115 7.75 29.84 -5.61
N PRO A 116 8.63 29.56 -6.59
CA PRO A 116 9.42 28.33 -6.66
C PRO A 116 10.69 28.45 -5.81
N SER A 117 10.68 28.19 -4.49
CA SER A 117 11.95 28.10 -3.71
C SER A 117 11.86 27.65 -2.24
N THR A 118 10.96 26.75 -1.82
CA THR A 118 11.22 25.98 -0.58
C THR A 118 11.77 24.60 -0.94
N SER A 119 12.88 24.60 -1.71
CA SER A 119 13.62 23.38 -2.09
C SER A 119 14.49 22.84 -0.94
N SER A 120 14.70 23.63 0.12
CA SER A 120 15.40 23.16 1.31
C SER A 120 14.47 22.31 2.17
N ALA A 121 14.95 21.12 2.56
CA ALA A 121 14.40 20.37 3.66
C ALA A 121 14.24 21.27 4.90
N LEU A 122 13.23 21.00 5.74
CA LEU A 122 13.13 21.64 7.05
C LEU A 122 14.46 21.47 7.81
N PRO A 123 15.04 22.53 8.41
CA PRO A 123 16.28 22.39 9.17
C PRO A 123 16.15 21.32 10.26
N GLY A 124 17.07 20.35 10.26
CA GLY A 124 17.05 19.22 11.20
C GLY A 124 16.04 18.13 10.86
N TRP A 125 15.43 18.15 9.66
CA TRP A 125 14.58 17.07 9.20
C TRP A 125 15.35 15.74 9.16
N ARG A 126 14.72 14.70 9.69
CA ARG A 126 15.19 13.33 9.58
C ARG A 126 14.20 12.59 8.68
N PRO A 127 14.67 11.95 7.59
CA PRO A 127 13.81 11.16 6.73
C PRO A 127 12.97 10.17 7.54
N VAL A 128 11.72 10.02 7.14
CA VAL A 128 10.78 9.05 7.69
C VAL A 128 10.48 8.03 6.60
N TYR A 129 10.58 6.75 6.94
CA TYR A 129 10.30 5.63 6.07
C TYR A 129 9.00 4.99 6.52
N HIS A 130 8.04 4.81 5.62
CA HIS A 130 6.74 4.20 5.93
C HIS A 130 6.87 2.69 6.11
N ARG A 131 7.57 2.04 5.17
CA ARG A 131 7.90 0.60 5.10
C ARG A 131 6.72 -0.37 4.96
N ASP A 132 5.52 0.16 4.92
CA ASP A 132 4.27 -0.60 4.81
C ASP A 132 3.25 0.10 3.90
N ILE A 133 3.71 0.53 2.73
CA ILE A 133 2.83 1.18 1.75
C ILE A 133 2.17 0.08 0.91
N ASP A 134 0.87 -0.07 1.07
CA ASP A 134 0.04 -0.92 0.23
C ASP A 134 -1.31 -0.24 -0.07
N ASP A 135 -2.17 -0.91 -0.85
CA ASP A 135 -3.49 -0.39 -1.21
C ASP A 135 -4.50 -0.40 -0.04
N SER A 136 -4.23 -1.14 1.03
CA SER A 136 -5.06 -1.19 2.23
C SER A 136 -4.75 -0.06 3.22
N ASN A 137 -3.53 0.47 3.18
CA ASN A 137 -3.05 1.58 4.00
C ASN A 137 -3.26 2.96 3.36
N VAL A 138 -3.88 3.02 2.17
CA VAL A 138 -4.30 4.27 1.53
C VAL A 138 -5.82 4.42 1.61
N PHE A 139 -6.27 5.36 2.43
CA PHE A 139 -7.69 5.61 2.71
C PHE A 139 -8.28 6.70 1.81
N LEU A 140 -9.55 6.55 1.48
CA LEU A 140 -10.34 7.57 0.79
C LEU A 140 -11.32 8.24 1.75
N HIS A 141 -11.41 9.57 1.66
CA HIS A 141 -12.39 10.34 2.41
C HIS A 141 -13.09 11.37 1.53
N TYR A 142 -14.40 11.44 1.65
CA TYR A 142 -15.29 12.37 0.97
C TYR A 142 -15.75 13.42 1.99
N PRO A 143 -15.12 14.62 2.02
CA PRO A 143 -15.45 15.66 2.98
C PRO A 143 -16.92 16.08 2.90
N ARG A 144 -17.47 16.48 4.05
CA ARG A 144 -18.81 17.07 4.08
C ARG A 144 -18.79 18.46 3.47
N THR A 145 -19.74 18.71 2.57
CA THR A 145 -19.82 19.94 1.78
C THR A 145 -21.06 20.78 2.07
N GLY A 146 -21.86 20.36 3.05
CA GLY A 146 -23.17 20.95 3.36
C GLY A 146 -24.12 20.86 2.16
N HIS A 147 -24.82 21.97 1.89
CA HIS A 147 -25.82 22.05 0.82
C HIS A 147 -25.26 22.48 -0.55
N SER A 148 -23.95 22.68 -0.68
CA SER A 148 -23.35 23.08 -1.96
C SER A 148 -23.23 21.88 -2.90
N GLN A 149 -24.12 21.83 -3.90
CA GLN A 149 -24.08 20.80 -4.95
C GLN A 149 -22.75 20.80 -5.71
N LEU A 150 -22.19 21.98 -5.97
CA LEU A 150 -20.91 22.12 -6.67
C LEU A 150 -19.77 21.51 -5.86
N LEU A 151 -19.71 21.81 -4.56
CA LEU A 151 -18.68 21.23 -3.70
C LEU A 151 -18.89 19.72 -3.60
N ARG A 152 -20.13 19.25 -3.40
CA ARG A 152 -20.44 17.81 -3.35
C ARG A 152 -19.94 17.08 -4.59
N ALA A 153 -20.26 17.58 -5.78
CA ALA A 153 -19.80 16.98 -7.03
C ALA A 153 -18.26 17.04 -7.14
N LYS A 154 -17.65 18.18 -6.79
CA LYS A 154 -16.18 18.33 -6.83
C LYS A 154 -15.46 17.34 -5.90
N TYR A 155 -15.90 17.21 -4.66
CA TYR A 155 -15.29 16.29 -3.70
C TYR A 155 -15.66 14.82 -3.97
N GLY A 156 -16.75 14.55 -4.70
CA GLY A 156 -17.06 13.23 -5.24
C GLY A 156 -16.11 12.83 -6.37
N ALA A 157 -15.71 13.79 -7.22
CA ALA A 157 -14.71 13.56 -8.27
C ALA A 157 -13.27 13.48 -7.75
N PHE A 158 -12.98 14.12 -6.61
CA PHE A 158 -11.64 14.22 -6.02
C PHE A 158 -11.73 14.02 -4.49
N PRO A 159 -11.80 12.76 -4.01
CA PRO A 159 -11.76 12.49 -2.57
C PRO A 159 -10.45 12.95 -1.95
N GLN A 160 -10.39 13.14 -0.64
CA GLN A 160 -9.11 13.16 0.07
C GLN A 160 -8.51 11.76 0.03
N VAL A 161 -7.21 11.67 -0.30
CA VAL A 161 -6.44 10.43 -0.32
C VAL A 161 -5.45 10.53 0.84
N VAL A 162 -5.54 9.61 1.79
CA VAL A 162 -4.80 9.66 3.05
C VAL A 162 -3.91 8.44 3.17
N LEU A 163 -2.60 8.64 3.21
CA LEU A 163 -1.65 7.56 3.51
C LEU A 163 -1.63 7.37 5.02
N GLY A 164 -2.07 6.21 5.51
CA GLY A 164 -2.14 5.91 6.94
C GLY A 164 -1.36 4.65 7.30
N ASP A 165 -1.57 4.21 8.54
CA ASP A 165 -0.86 3.10 9.16
C ASP A 165 0.68 3.26 9.25
N TYR A 166 1.10 4.10 10.20
CA TYR A 166 2.51 4.33 10.53
C TYR A 166 3.05 3.34 11.57
N GLY A 167 2.41 2.18 11.74
CA GLY A 167 2.83 1.16 12.72
C GLY A 167 4.28 0.70 12.50
N GLU A 168 4.63 0.52 11.23
CA GLU A 168 5.96 0.07 10.79
C GLU A 168 6.92 1.22 10.45
N ALA A 169 6.52 2.47 10.69
CA ALA A 169 7.30 3.61 10.27
C ALA A 169 8.58 3.75 11.10
N ALA A 170 9.67 4.13 10.44
CA ALA A 170 10.98 4.34 11.05
C ALA A 170 11.55 5.71 10.71
N ILE A 171 12.39 6.27 11.60
CA ILE A 171 13.05 7.56 11.40
C ILE A 171 14.53 7.31 11.13
N GLN A 172 15.12 8.06 10.20
CA GLN A 172 16.56 7.98 9.92
C GLN A 172 17.38 8.16 11.22
N GLY A 173 18.27 7.19 11.47
CA GLY A 173 19.12 7.16 12.64
C GLY A 173 18.49 6.54 13.88
N ASP A 174 17.28 5.97 13.77
CA ASP A 174 16.75 5.06 14.79
C ASP A 174 17.68 3.84 14.96
N ASP A 175 17.67 3.26 16.17
CA ASP A 175 18.41 2.04 16.46
C ASP A 175 17.80 0.86 15.71
N GLN A 176 18.61 0.23 14.85
CA GLN A 176 18.20 -0.89 14.00
C GLN A 176 17.65 -2.07 14.79
N ALA A 177 18.12 -2.28 16.02
CA ALA A 177 17.60 -3.34 16.89
C ALA A 177 16.16 -3.10 17.38
N GLN A 178 15.69 -1.84 17.29
CA GLN A 178 14.37 -1.43 17.76
C GLN A 178 13.35 -1.24 16.63
N ILE A 179 13.80 -1.30 15.37
CA ILE A 179 12.93 -1.11 14.22
C ILE A 179 12.22 -2.44 13.95
N GLN A 180 10.89 -2.41 13.85
CA GLN A 180 10.08 -3.58 13.51
C GLN A 180 10.43 -4.10 12.11
N LEU A 181 10.02 -5.32 11.74
CA LEU A 181 10.19 -5.83 10.38
C LEU A 181 9.12 -5.21 9.48
N GLY A 182 9.55 -4.48 8.45
CA GLY A 182 8.61 -3.96 7.45
C GLY A 182 8.10 -5.07 6.51
N VAL A 183 7.39 -4.68 5.44
CA VAL A 183 6.85 -5.64 4.45
C VAL A 183 7.94 -6.51 3.83
N PHE A 184 9.12 -5.95 3.58
CA PHE A 184 10.23 -6.73 3.05
C PHE A 184 10.96 -7.47 4.16
N PRO A 185 11.18 -8.79 4.02
CA PRO A 185 11.96 -9.55 4.98
C PRO A 185 13.37 -8.97 5.15
N ALA A 186 13.87 -8.91 6.39
CA ALA A 186 15.25 -8.47 6.66
C ALA A 186 16.31 -9.37 5.99
N SER A 187 15.96 -10.61 5.64
CA SER A 187 16.83 -11.49 4.86
C SER A 187 17.01 -11.03 3.41
N THR A 188 16.01 -10.34 2.85
CA THR A 188 15.99 -9.91 1.44
C THR A 188 16.52 -8.49 1.27
N ILE A 189 16.33 -7.64 2.28
CA ILE A 189 16.79 -6.25 2.27
C ILE A 189 17.59 -5.99 3.54
N SER A 190 18.81 -5.46 3.36
CA SER A 190 19.64 -4.93 4.46
C SER A 190 18.78 -4.14 5.45
N PRO A 191 18.98 -4.29 6.77
CA PRO A 191 18.21 -3.57 7.79
C PRO A 191 18.26 -2.04 7.62
N GLU A 192 19.22 -1.54 6.83
CA GLU A 192 19.28 -0.14 6.44
C GLU A 192 17.95 0.40 5.87
N LEU A 193 17.49 1.50 6.46
CA LEU A 193 16.35 2.25 5.97
C LEU A 193 16.70 2.87 4.61
N LYS A 194 15.98 2.47 3.57
CA LYS A 194 16.24 2.93 2.20
C LYS A 194 14.99 3.49 1.56
N GLU A 195 15.12 4.68 0.95
CA GLU A 195 14.01 5.43 0.35
C GLU A 195 13.33 4.66 -0.78
N TRP A 196 14.08 3.82 -1.50
CA TRP A 196 13.58 3.09 -2.65
C TRP A 196 12.49 2.09 -2.26
N THR A 197 12.45 1.60 -1.02
CA THR A 197 11.45 0.63 -0.55
C THR A 197 10.04 1.22 -0.59
N ASP A 198 9.86 2.37 0.05
CA ASP A 198 8.61 3.15 0.01
C ASP A 198 8.23 3.55 -1.43
N VAL A 199 9.20 4.00 -2.24
CA VAL A 199 8.94 4.43 -3.62
C VAL A 199 8.53 3.26 -4.50
N TYR A 200 9.13 2.08 -4.30
CA TYR A 200 8.76 0.86 -5.01
C TYR A 200 7.34 0.40 -4.62
N GLN A 201 7.05 0.33 -3.32
CA GLN A 201 5.73 -0.01 -2.81
C GLN A 201 4.63 0.93 -3.35
N PHE A 202 4.90 2.24 -3.37
CA PHE A 202 4.02 3.22 -4.01
C PHE A 202 3.83 2.96 -5.51
N GLY A 203 4.89 2.61 -6.24
CA GLY A 203 4.81 2.16 -7.62
C GLY A 203 3.89 0.94 -7.79
N CYS A 204 3.98 -0.04 -6.88
CA CYS A 204 3.10 -1.21 -6.88
C CYS A 204 1.63 -0.82 -6.71
N VAL A 205 1.30 0.10 -5.80
CA VAL A 205 -0.07 0.63 -5.63
C VAL A 205 -0.57 1.26 -6.93
N LEU A 206 0.21 2.13 -7.57
CA LEU A 206 -0.19 2.77 -8.83
C LEU A 206 -0.40 1.77 -9.97
N ARG A 207 0.43 0.71 -10.02
CA ARG A 207 0.28 -0.37 -11.02
C ARG A 207 -0.99 -1.18 -10.78
N ARG A 208 -1.28 -1.58 -9.53
CA ARG A 208 -2.52 -2.28 -9.18
C ARG A 208 -3.75 -1.49 -9.61
N LEU A 209 -3.75 -0.16 -9.40
CA LEU A 209 -4.84 0.69 -9.88
C LEU A 209 -5.02 0.63 -11.40
N CYS A 210 -3.94 0.69 -12.18
CA CYS A 210 -4.00 0.57 -13.65
C CYS A 210 -4.47 -0.80 -14.14
N MET A 211 -4.30 -1.83 -13.32
CA MET A 211 -4.49 -3.23 -13.71
C MET A 211 -5.74 -3.85 -13.11
N ALA A 212 -6.52 -3.09 -12.35
CA ALA A 212 -7.73 -3.57 -11.69
C ALA A 212 -8.70 -4.28 -12.65
N HIS A 213 -8.76 -3.88 -13.93
CA HIS A 213 -9.66 -4.47 -14.92
C HIS A 213 -9.15 -5.77 -15.56
N ILE A 214 -7.91 -6.15 -15.30
CA ILE A 214 -7.33 -7.38 -15.84
C ILE A 214 -7.62 -8.48 -14.83
N PRO A 215 -8.37 -9.53 -15.20
CA PRO A 215 -8.61 -10.65 -14.31
C PRO A 215 -7.28 -11.19 -13.80
N GLU A 216 -7.16 -11.36 -12.49
CA GLU A 216 -6.12 -12.20 -11.93
C GLU A 216 -6.40 -13.59 -12.47
N GLY A 217 -5.56 -14.05 -13.40
CA GLY A 217 -5.76 -15.34 -14.06
C GLY A 217 -5.98 -16.38 -12.98
N THR A 218 -7.16 -16.99 -12.95
CA THR A 218 -7.40 -18.18 -12.15
C THR A 218 -6.41 -19.19 -12.68
N ASP A 219 -5.38 -19.51 -11.89
CA ASP A 219 -4.28 -20.41 -12.23
C ASP A 219 -4.72 -21.50 -13.22
N GLU A 220 -4.52 -21.24 -14.52
CA GLU A 220 -4.74 -22.25 -15.57
C GLU A 220 -3.64 -23.33 -15.52
N ASP A 221 -2.70 -23.18 -14.57
CA ASP A 221 -1.67 -24.16 -14.21
C ASP A 221 -2.15 -25.19 -13.17
N SER A 222 -3.47 -25.26 -12.87
CA SER A 222 -4.05 -26.54 -12.45
C SER A 222 -4.12 -27.47 -13.66
N ASP A 223 -2.95 -27.80 -14.21
CA ASP A 223 -2.73 -29.04 -14.94
C ASP A 223 -2.99 -30.16 -13.93
N ASP A 224 -4.28 -30.43 -13.69
CA ASP A 224 -4.81 -31.71 -13.27
C ASP A 224 -4.44 -32.71 -14.37
N ASP A 225 -3.15 -33.03 -14.42
CA ASP A 225 -2.56 -34.25 -14.97
C ASP A 225 -2.99 -35.48 -14.14
N GLU A 226 -4.21 -35.49 -13.58
CA GLU A 226 -4.97 -36.73 -13.34
C GLU A 226 -5.49 -37.28 -14.69
N SER A 227 -4.61 -37.37 -15.69
CA SER A 227 -4.82 -38.29 -16.78
C SER A 227 -4.71 -39.70 -16.19
N GLY A 228 -5.89 -40.29 -16.00
CA GLY A 228 -6.06 -41.64 -15.52
C GLY A 228 -5.10 -42.60 -16.23
N ASN A 229 -4.30 -43.27 -15.40
CA ASN A 229 -3.62 -44.49 -15.75
C ASN A 229 -4.71 -45.58 -15.91
N GLU A 230 -5.48 -45.52 -17.00
CA GLU A 230 -6.27 -46.66 -17.48
C GLU A 230 -5.40 -47.45 -18.45
N ASP A 231 -4.93 -48.58 -17.96
CA ASP A 231 -4.25 -49.65 -18.67
C ASP A 231 -4.83 -49.88 -20.08
N LYS A 232 -4.03 -49.58 -21.10
CA LYS A 232 -4.17 -50.19 -22.42
C LYS A 232 -2.83 -50.74 -22.88
N GLU A 233 -2.63 -52.01 -22.53
CA GLU A 233 -1.85 -52.96 -23.31
C GLU A 233 -2.35 -52.94 -24.78
N GLU A 234 -1.44 -52.83 -25.75
CA GLU A 234 -1.30 -53.77 -26.89
C GLU A 234 -0.35 -53.22 -27.99
N GLU A 235 0.77 -53.95 -28.13
CA GLU A 235 1.46 -54.41 -29.36
C GLU A 235 2.17 -53.42 -30.34
N GLU A 236 3.51 -53.59 -30.43
CA GLU A 236 4.39 -53.28 -31.58
C GLU A 236 4.12 -54.23 -32.79
N PRO A 237 4.90 -54.28 -33.92
CA PRO A 237 6.04 -53.47 -34.42
C PRO A 237 5.96 -53.13 -35.94
N GLY A 238 6.98 -52.43 -36.47
CA GLY A 238 7.21 -52.33 -37.91
C GLY A 238 8.42 -51.48 -38.32
N ASP A 239 9.54 -52.17 -38.55
CA ASP A 239 10.80 -51.69 -39.14
C ASP A 239 10.64 -51.05 -40.55
N GLU A 240 11.57 -50.16 -40.94
CA GLU A 240 12.52 -50.35 -42.07
C GLU A 240 13.15 -49.02 -42.59
N GLU A 241 14.49 -49.05 -42.61
CA GLU A 241 15.44 -48.62 -43.67
C GLU A 241 15.84 -47.14 -43.91
N GLU A 242 17.12 -46.89 -43.55
CA GLU A 242 18.27 -46.38 -44.35
C GLU A 242 18.06 -45.31 -45.46
N GLU A 243 18.85 -44.22 -45.41
CA GLU A 243 19.90 -43.92 -46.42
C GLU A 243 20.77 -42.70 -46.04
N GLU A 244 22.05 -42.81 -46.39
CA GLU A 244 23.18 -41.90 -46.21
C GLU A 244 23.15 -40.72 -47.19
N GLU A 245 23.77 -39.57 -46.86
CA GLU A 245 24.75 -38.92 -47.74
C GLU A 245 25.53 -37.77 -47.07
N GLU A 246 26.80 -37.68 -47.47
CA GLU A 246 27.93 -36.93 -46.92
C GLU A 246 28.06 -35.44 -47.37
N GLU A 247 28.93 -34.74 -46.62
CA GLU A 247 29.92 -33.73 -47.08
C GLU A 247 29.46 -32.29 -47.47
N LYS A 248 29.85 -31.27 -46.68
CA LYS A 248 31.18 -30.60 -46.81
C LYS A 248 31.38 -29.45 -45.82
N ALA A 249 32.63 -29.36 -45.37
CA ALA A 249 33.18 -28.35 -44.47
C ALA A 249 33.49 -27.01 -45.16
N GLU A 250 33.41 -25.91 -44.41
CA GLU A 250 34.29 -24.77 -44.62
C GLU A 250 34.72 -24.14 -43.30
N VAL A 251 35.99 -23.72 -43.31
CA VAL A 251 36.88 -23.34 -42.23
C VAL A 251 36.83 -21.82 -42.03
N THR A 252 36.97 -21.34 -40.80
CA THR A 252 37.75 -20.12 -40.52
C THR A 252 38.29 -20.14 -39.09
N LYS A 253 39.62 -20.12 -39.00
CA LYS A 253 40.43 -19.75 -37.83
C LYS A 253 40.39 -18.23 -37.66
N GLU A 254 40.53 -17.73 -36.43
CA GLU A 254 41.65 -16.84 -36.08
C GLU A 254 41.86 -16.76 -34.56
N GLU A 255 43.07 -16.36 -34.23
CA GLU A 255 43.92 -16.68 -33.07
C GLU A 255 43.77 -15.76 -31.84
N GLU A 256 44.05 -16.38 -30.68
CA GLU A 256 44.97 -15.97 -29.60
C GLU A 256 44.94 -14.56 -28.98
N GLY A 257 44.87 -14.58 -27.65
CA GLY A 257 45.30 -13.49 -26.76
C GLY A 257 45.40 -14.00 -25.32
N ALA A 258 46.57 -14.51 -24.96
CA ALA A 258 46.94 -14.96 -23.62
C ALA A 258 47.24 -13.78 -22.69
N GLU A 259 46.89 -13.90 -21.41
CA GLU A 259 47.71 -13.32 -20.33
C GLU A 259 47.54 -14.11 -19.03
N GLU A 260 48.69 -14.52 -18.49
CA GLU A 260 48.92 -15.25 -17.25
C GLU A 260 48.81 -14.30 -16.05
N GLY A 261 48.44 -14.81 -14.87
CA GLY A 261 48.38 -13.98 -13.66
C GLY A 261 48.12 -14.74 -12.37
N GLU A 262 49.14 -15.48 -11.95
CA GLU A 262 49.62 -15.77 -10.58
C GLU A 262 48.69 -16.28 -9.47
N GLU A 263 49.20 -17.36 -8.88
CA GLU A 263 48.78 -18.11 -7.71
C GLU A 263 48.93 -17.31 -6.40
N SER A 264 48.01 -17.52 -5.46
CA SER A 264 48.33 -17.51 -4.04
C SER A 264 47.41 -18.47 -3.29
N GLU A 265 48.00 -19.58 -2.87
CA GLU A 265 47.47 -20.54 -1.91
C GLU A 265 47.44 -19.89 -0.51
N GLU A 266 46.27 -19.88 0.14
CA GLU A 266 46.20 -19.81 1.60
C GLU A 266 45.20 -20.87 2.09
N ASP A 267 45.76 -21.87 2.77
CA ASP A 267 45.09 -22.87 3.57
C ASP A 267 44.42 -22.21 4.78
N ASP A 268 43.13 -22.46 5.00
CA ASP A 268 42.53 -22.31 6.33
C ASP A 268 41.61 -23.50 6.62
N GLU A 269 42.12 -24.38 7.49
CA GLU A 269 41.38 -25.41 8.20
C GLU A 269 40.34 -24.73 9.12
N PHE A 270 39.05 -25.02 8.93
CA PHE A 270 38.04 -24.72 9.95
C PHE A 270 37.29 -25.99 10.38
N GLU A 271 37.26 -26.13 11.69
CA GLU A 271 36.76 -27.27 12.46
C GLU A 271 35.25 -27.46 12.33
N ALA A 272 34.86 -28.73 12.40
CA ALA A 272 33.49 -29.20 12.51
C ALA A 272 32.84 -28.78 13.84
N GLY A 273 31.56 -28.38 13.78
CA GLY A 273 30.72 -28.27 14.97
C GLY A 273 29.40 -27.54 14.71
N ASP A 274 28.35 -28.33 14.49
CA ASP A 274 27.06 -28.31 15.22
C ASP A 274 25.87 -28.59 14.30
N GLU A 275 25.31 -29.78 14.51
CA GLU A 275 24.00 -30.19 14.01
C GLU A 275 22.93 -29.37 14.74
N VAL A 276 22.32 -28.42 14.05
CA VAL A 276 21.13 -27.71 14.52
C VAL A 276 19.92 -28.51 14.03
N GLU A 277 19.20 -29.13 14.96
CA GLU A 277 17.89 -29.73 14.72
C GLU A 277 16.89 -28.62 14.32
N GLU A 278 16.57 -28.55 13.03
CA GLU A 278 15.43 -27.76 12.54
C GLU A 278 14.12 -28.41 13.03
N GLN A 279 13.55 -27.84 14.08
CA GLN A 279 12.15 -28.07 14.43
C GLN A 279 11.28 -27.27 13.48
N GLY A 280 10.75 -27.95 12.46
CA GLY A 280 9.70 -27.43 11.59
C GLY A 280 8.40 -27.25 12.36
N GLU A 281 8.19 -26.04 12.90
CA GLU A 281 6.87 -25.60 13.33
C GLU A 281 6.09 -25.09 12.11
N ASN A 282 5.24 -25.96 11.54
CA ASN A 282 4.18 -25.57 10.63
C ASN A 282 3.23 -24.61 11.37
N THR A 283 3.43 -23.32 11.17
CA THR A 283 2.45 -22.30 11.53
C THR A 283 1.61 -22.03 10.30
N ASP A 284 0.46 -22.71 10.22
CA ASP A 284 -0.60 -22.48 9.21
C ASP A 284 -1.27 -21.12 9.46
N SER A 285 -0.50 -20.07 9.28
CA SER A 285 -0.94 -18.68 9.28
C SER A 285 -1.47 -18.36 7.88
N ASP A 286 -2.69 -18.81 7.58
CA ASP A 286 -3.45 -18.62 6.31
C ASP A 286 -3.77 -17.15 5.95
N GLY A 287 -3.04 -16.19 6.51
CA GLY A 287 -3.11 -14.77 6.17
C GLY A 287 -1.75 -14.20 5.77
N ALA A 288 -0.81 -15.03 5.32
CA ALA A 288 0.47 -14.58 4.77
C ALA A 288 0.19 -13.52 3.70
N ASN A 289 0.79 -12.34 3.91
CA ASN A 289 0.56 -11.11 3.16
C ASN A 289 0.46 -11.35 1.64
N ASP A 290 -0.77 -11.32 1.12
CA ASP A 290 -1.06 -11.43 -0.33
C ASP A 290 -0.44 -10.28 -1.16
N PHE A 291 0.14 -9.29 -0.48
CA PHE A 291 0.98 -8.28 -1.09
C PHE A 291 2.31 -8.88 -1.62
N ASP A 292 2.86 -9.89 -0.95
CA ASP A 292 4.13 -10.52 -1.31
C ASP A 292 3.96 -11.40 -2.56
N THR A 293 2.84 -12.11 -2.69
CA THR A 293 2.53 -12.94 -3.87
C THR A 293 2.35 -12.10 -5.14
N TRP A 294 1.64 -10.96 -5.05
CA TRP A 294 1.39 -10.11 -6.21
C TRP A 294 2.66 -9.46 -6.77
N ALA A 295 3.61 -9.10 -5.90
CA ALA A 295 4.88 -8.53 -6.31
C ALA A 295 5.89 -9.59 -6.80
N LEU A 296 5.81 -10.83 -6.30
CA LEU A 296 6.80 -11.89 -6.54
C LEU A 296 6.47 -12.88 -7.67
N HIS A 297 5.19 -13.11 -8.02
CA HIS A 297 4.79 -14.25 -8.87
C HIS A 297 4.10 -13.89 -10.18
N ARG A 298 4.40 -12.73 -10.78
CA ARG A 298 3.63 -12.27 -11.94
C ARG A 298 4.09 -12.85 -13.28
N PRO A 299 3.19 -13.34 -14.16
CA PRO A 299 3.54 -13.62 -15.56
C PRO A 299 3.98 -12.36 -16.32
N GLU A 300 5.01 -12.45 -17.17
CA GLU A 300 5.53 -11.34 -18.01
C GLU A 300 4.46 -10.70 -18.93
N SER A 301 3.34 -11.40 -19.17
CA SER A 301 2.21 -10.92 -19.97
C SER A 301 1.48 -9.69 -19.39
N HIS A 302 1.75 -9.31 -18.14
CA HIS A 302 1.03 -8.24 -17.45
C HIS A 302 1.88 -6.97 -17.22
N THR A 303 2.61 -6.52 -18.23
CA THR A 303 3.27 -5.20 -18.19
C THR A 303 2.24 -4.06 -18.28
N LEU A 304 2.61 -2.84 -17.89
CA LEU A 304 1.75 -1.67 -18.08
C LEU A 304 1.40 -1.43 -19.55
N LYS A 305 2.26 -1.86 -20.48
CA LYS A 305 1.97 -1.85 -21.93
C LYS A 305 0.76 -2.70 -22.27
N PHE A 306 0.51 -3.78 -21.53
CA PHE A 306 -0.63 -4.66 -21.73
C PHE A 306 -1.95 -4.03 -21.26
N CYS A 307 -1.92 -3.07 -20.33
CA CYS A 307 -3.12 -2.40 -19.82
C CYS A 307 -3.99 -1.85 -20.96
N ASN A 308 -3.37 -1.14 -21.91
CA ASN A 308 -4.06 -0.59 -23.09
C ASN A 308 -4.36 -1.63 -24.18
N GLN A 309 -3.75 -2.82 -24.13
CA GLN A 309 -4.02 -3.86 -25.13
C GLN A 309 -5.25 -4.69 -24.76
N PHE A 310 -5.52 -4.87 -23.46
CA PHE A 310 -6.57 -5.75 -22.96
C PHE A 310 -7.96 -5.44 -23.52
N PHE A 311 -8.38 -4.18 -23.56
CA PHE A 311 -9.67 -3.77 -24.17
C PHE A 311 -9.59 -3.46 -25.66
N GLY A 312 -8.48 -3.78 -26.33
CA GLY A 312 -8.30 -3.48 -27.76
C GLY A 312 -8.30 -1.98 -28.08
N GLY A 313 -7.97 -1.12 -27.11
CA GLY A 313 -8.00 0.33 -27.24
C GLY A 313 -7.27 1.05 -26.10
N GLN A 314 -6.86 2.29 -26.36
CA GLN A 314 -6.15 3.11 -25.38
C GLN A 314 -7.09 3.52 -24.23
N ILE A 315 -6.93 2.89 -23.07
CA ILE A 315 -7.70 3.17 -21.84
C ILE A 315 -7.02 4.33 -21.10
N TYR A 316 -5.71 4.21 -20.93
CA TYR A 316 -4.86 5.16 -20.24
C TYR A 316 -4.00 5.93 -21.23
N SER A 317 -3.76 7.20 -20.94
CA SER A 317 -2.85 8.01 -21.73
C SER A 317 -1.43 7.44 -21.75
N ASP A 318 -0.72 7.69 -22.84
CA ASP A 318 0.70 7.33 -22.96
C ASP A 318 1.56 8.02 -21.89
N ALA A 319 1.10 9.17 -21.38
CA ALA A 319 1.77 9.88 -20.30
C ALA A 319 1.72 9.09 -18.98
N LEU A 320 0.56 8.49 -18.65
CA LEU A 320 0.44 7.65 -17.45
C LEU A 320 1.26 6.38 -17.61
N ILE A 321 1.07 5.66 -18.72
CA ILE A 321 1.77 4.39 -18.96
C ILE A 321 3.29 4.60 -18.99
N GLY A 322 3.80 5.54 -19.79
CA GLY A 322 5.23 5.78 -19.92
C GLY A 322 5.90 6.26 -18.62
N LEU A 323 5.13 6.90 -17.73
CA LEU A 323 5.63 7.28 -16.41
C LEU A 323 5.69 6.06 -15.48
N LEU A 324 4.62 5.26 -15.44
CA LEU A 324 4.53 4.11 -14.56
C LEU A 324 5.44 2.95 -15.00
N GLU A 325 5.79 2.87 -16.29
CA GLU A 325 6.80 1.93 -16.82
C GLU A 325 8.14 2.05 -16.08
N ARG A 326 8.44 3.20 -15.48
CA ARG A 326 9.66 3.39 -14.66
C ARG A 326 9.67 2.62 -13.36
N PHE A 327 8.51 2.16 -12.89
CA PHE A 327 8.39 1.27 -11.73
C PHE A 327 8.44 -0.21 -12.12
N GLU A 328 8.48 -0.54 -13.42
CA GLU A 328 8.62 -1.91 -13.88
C GLU A 328 10.09 -2.31 -13.88
N ARG A 329 10.43 -3.36 -13.13
CA ARG A 329 11.77 -3.95 -13.19
C ARG A 329 11.83 -4.96 -14.35
N PRO A 330 12.99 -5.12 -15.00
CA PRO A 330 13.22 -6.28 -15.84
C PRO A 330 13.01 -7.57 -15.02
N ASN A 331 12.32 -8.56 -15.58
CA ASN A 331 12.15 -9.88 -14.96
C ASN A 331 11.40 -9.89 -13.62
N MET A 332 10.49 -8.93 -13.36
CA MET A 332 9.69 -8.91 -12.11
C MET A 332 8.95 -10.23 -11.83
N GLY A 333 8.63 -11.01 -12.86
CA GLY A 333 7.93 -12.28 -12.73
C GLY A 333 8.79 -13.47 -12.33
N THR A 334 10.10 -13.37 -12.46
CA THR A 334 11.03 -14.51 -12.34
C THR A 334 12.14 -14.26 -11.33
N ARG A 335 12.27 -13.04 -10.82
CA ARG A 335 13.28 -12.67 -9.83
C ARG A 335 12.63 -12.09 -8.59
N ALA A 336 13.02 -12.62 -7.43
CA ALA A 336 12.72 -12.02 -6.15
C ALA A 336 13.18 -10.55 -6.11
N VAL A 337 12.48 -9.72 -5.33
CA VAL A 337 12.83 -8.30 -5.14
C VAL A 337 14.19 -8.21 -4.46
N THR A 338 15.25 -7.99 -5.25
CA THR A 338 16.60 -7.77 -4.72
C THR A 338 16.80 -6.31 -4.30
N ASN A 339 17.81 -6.08 -3.46
CA ASN A 339 18.28 -4.76 -3.03
C ASN A 339 19.04 -4.04 -4.17
N GLU A 340 18.31 -3.70 -5.23
CA GLU A 340 18.80 -2.99 -6.43
C GLU A 340 18.13 -1.61 -6.53
N PRO A 341 18.58 -0.62 -5.74
CA PRO A 341 17.96 0.71 -5.68
C PRO A 341 17.92 1.44 -7.03
N GLU A 342 18.82 1.09 -7.95
CA GLU A 342 18.94 1.70 -9.27
C GLU A 342 17.79 1.33 -10.22
N LEU A 343 17.05 0.26 -9.92
CA LEU A 343 15.91 -0.20 -10.72
C LEU A 343 14.60 0.48 -10.34
N VAL A 344 14.58 1.27 -9.27
CA VAL A 344 13.40 1.98 -8.79
C VAL A 344 13.65 3.47 -8.92
N PRO A 345 12.64 4.28 -9.31
CA PRO A 345 12.78 5.72 -9.28
C PRO A 345 13.18 6.21 -7.88
N SER A 346 14.02 7.23 -7.80
CA SER A 346 14.36 7.84 -6.51
C SER A 346 13.22 8.74 -6.01
N ILE A 347 13.26 9.10 -4.73
CA ILE A 347 12.30 10.08 -4.21
C ILE A 347 12.45 11.45 -4.89
N ALA A 348 13.66 11.80 -5.33
CA ALA A 348 13.91 13.00 -6.12
C ALA A 348 13.17 12.94 -7.46
N TRP A 349 13.14 11.79 -8.12
CA TRP A 349 12.35 11.59 -9.34
C TRP A 349 10.84 11.75 -9.08
N VAL A 350 10.34 11.23 -7.95
CA VAL A 350 8.93 11.45 -7.55
C VAL A 350 8.62 12.94 -7.43
N ALA A 351 9.51 13.68 -6.74
CA ALA A 351 9.34 15.12 -6.52
C ALA A 351 9.45 15.97 -7.80
N GLU A 352 10.37 15.62 -8.69
CA GLU A 352 10.75 16.46 -9.84
C GLU A 352 10.08 16.05 -11.14
N THR A 353 9.60 14.80 -11.25
CA THR A 353 9.01 14.26 -12.48
C THR A 353 7.55 13.86 -12.28
N LEU A 354 7.27 12.90 -11.37
CA LEU A 354 5.91 12.36 -11.19
C LEU A 354 4.93 13.40 -10.68
N LEU A 355 5.27 14.11 -9.61
CA LEU A 355 4.37 15.08 -9.00
C LEU A 355 4.03 16.27 -9.93
N PRO A 356 5.00 16.91 -10.64
CA PRO A 356 4.66 17.94 -11.62
C PRO A 356 3.76 17.45 -12.74
N GLU A 357 3.97 16.23 -13.22
CA GLU A 357 3.16 15.62 -14.28
C GLU A 357 1.73 15.33 -13.80
N ALA A 358 1.57 14.67 -12.64
CA ALA A 358 0.27 14.41 -12.04
C ALA A 358 -0.52 15.71 -11.84
N ARG A 359 0.13 16.77 -11.35
CA ARG A 359 -0.50 18.10 -11.21
C ARG A 359 -0.92 18.70 -12.53
N ARG A 360 -0.08 18.60 -13.56
CA ARG A 360 -0.38 19.10 -14.91
C ARG A 360 -1.65 18.43 -15.46
N GLN A 361 -1.79 17.13 -15.27
CA GLN A 361 -2.95 16.34 -15.68
C GLN A 361 -4.21 16.75 -14.89
N LEU A 362 -4.10 16.90 -13.56
CA LEU A 362 -5.22 17.24 -12.68
C LEU A 362 -5.65 18.71 -12.78
N GLN A 363 -4.76 19.63 -13.14
CA GLN A 363 -5.03 21.07 -13.13
C GLN A 363 -6.25 21.43 -13.98
N GLN A 364 -6.37 20.83 -15.16
CA GLN A 364 -7.48 21.09 -16.08
C GLN A 364 -8.80 20.52 -15.55
N LEU A 365 -8.74 19.37 -14.89
CA LEU A 365 -9.91 18.69 -14.36
C LEU A 365 -10.45 19.34 -13.08
N ARG A 366 -9.56 19.80 -12.21
CA ARG A 366 -9.92 20.46 -10.93
C ARG A 366 -10.37 21.91 -11.13
N ASN A 367 -9.77 22.62 -12.09
CA ASN A 367 -10.03 24.03 -12.35
C ASN A 367 -10.48 24.27 -13.81
N PRO A 368 -11.63 23.71 -14.23
CA PRO A 368 -12.15 23.97 -15.56
C PRO A 368 -12.47 25.46 -15.71
N LYS A 369 -12.37 25.99 -16.94
CA LYS A 369 -12.66 27.42 -17.24
C LYS A 369 -14.05 27.84 -16.75
N ALA A 370 -15.01 26.91 -16.76
CA ALA A 370 -16.33 27.07 -16.18
C ALA A 370 -16.63 25.87 -15.29
N SER A 371 -16.47 26.03 -13.97
CA SER A 371 -16.89 25.02 -12.99
C SER A 371 -18.40 24.84 -13.05
N SER A 372 -18.83 23.62 -13.35
CA SER A 372 -20.23 23.23 -13.34
C SER A 372 -20.40 21.93 -12.57
N VAL A 373 -21.60 21.70 -12.02
CA VAL A 373 -21.93 20.43 -11.36
C VAL A 373 -21.75 19.27 -12.33
N ALA A 374 -22.27 19.41 -13.56
CA ALA A 374 -22.19 18.37 -14.60
C ALA A 374 -20.75 17.96 -14.94
N HIS A 375 -19.80 18.90 -14.98
CA HIS A 375 -18.39 18.59 -15.19
C HIS A 375 -17.85 17.61 -14.15
N TYR A 376 -18.06 17.90 -12.87
CA TYR A 376 -17.58 17.03 -11.80
C TYR A 376 -18.41 15.75 -11.67
N THR A 377 -19.70 15.78 -11.95
CA THR A 377 -20.54 14.58 -11.98
C THR A 377 -20.05 13.56 -13.02
N ASN A 378 -19.50 14.01 -14.15
CA ASN A 378 -18.91 13.12 -15.15
C ASN A 378 -17.55 12.53 -14.74
N LEU A 379 -16.89 13.14 -13.76
CA LEU A 379 -15.64 12.65 -13.15
C LEU A 379 -15.89 11.96 -11.81
N ASP A 380 -17.17 11.84 -11.41
CA ASP A 380 -17.54 11.40 -10.08
C ASP A 380 -17.10 9.97 -9.85
N VAL A 381 -16.28 9.79 -8.83
CA VAL A 381 -15.83 8.48 -8.35
C VAL A 381 -16.46 8.16 -7.01
N SER A 382 -17.41 8.98 -6.52
CA SER A 382 -18.06 8.76 -5.22
C SER A 382 -18.95 7.53 -5.20
N TRP A 383 -19.24 6.90 -6.33
CA TRP A 383 -19.85 5.58 -6.35
C TRP A 383 -18.88 4.50 -5.81
N THR A 384 -17.58 4.75 -5.76
CA THR A 384 -16.60 3.91 -5.02
C THR A 384 -16.77 4.04 -3.50
N LYS A 385 -17.54 5.03 -3.04
CA LYS A 385 -17.93 5.10 -1.64
C LYS A 385 -18.77 3.86 -1.34
N PRO A 386 -18.44 3.08 -0.30
CA PRO A 386 -19.26 1.95 0.11
C PRO A 386 -20.73 2.37 0.26
N GLU A 387 -21.65 1.70 -0.44
CA GLU A 387 -23.10 2.01 -0.43
C GLU A 387 -23.64 2.05 0.99
N THR A 388 -23.21 1.06 1.78
CA THR A 388 -23.37 1.07 3.22
C THR A 388 -22.05 1.56 3.78
N ILE A 389 -22.07 2.68 4.54
CA ILE A 389 -20.96 2.97 5.46
C ILE A 389 -20.79 1.68 6.26
N LYS A 390 -19.69 0.93 6.04
CA LYS A 390 -19.51 -0.40 6.62
C LYS A 390 -19.94 -0.27 8.08
N PRO A 391 -21.04 -0.96 8.48
CA PRO A 391 -21.61 -0.74 9.79
C PRO A 391 -20.46 -0.97 10.72
N PHE A 392 -20.29 0.04 11.54
CA PHE A 392 -19.36 -0.01 12.61
C PHE A 392 -19.77 -1.38 13.31
N ALA A 393 -18.88 -2.37 13.53
CA ALA A 393 -19.11 -3.49 14.46
C ALA A 393 -18.32 -3.34 15.79
N VAL A 394 -19.03 -3.33 16.93
CA VAL A 394 -18.39 -3.22 18.26
C VAL A 394 -17.90 -4.63 18.58
N ASP A 395 -16.60 -4.82 18.80
CA ASP A 395 -16.16 -6.00 19.54
C ASP A 395 -16.55 -5.79 21.02
N GLN A 396 -17.69 -6.37 21.41
CA GLN A 396 -18.32 -6.19 22.72
C GLN A 396 -17.76 -7.12 23.79
N GLU A 397 -16.74 -7.94 23.50
CA GLU A 397 -16.38 -9.04 24.39
C GLU A 397 -15.66 -8.63 25.69
N SER A 398 -15.35 -7.33 25.88
CA SER A 398 -14.72 -6.83 27.09
C SER A 398 -15.60 -5.81 27.83
N ASP A 399 -16.14 -6.22 28.98
CA ASP A 399 -16.83 -5.34 29.95
C ASP A 399 -15.96 -4.15 30.40
N GLU A 400 -14.63 -4.27 30.31
CA GLU A 400 -13.70 -3.19 30.60
C GLU A 400 -13.73 -2.10 29.52
N SER A 401 -14.01 -2.50 28.28
CA SER A 401 -14.07 -1.62 27.11
C SER A 401 -15.17 -0.58 27.21
N MET A 402 -16.33 -0.98 27.75
CA MET A 402 -17.47 -0.10 27.99
C MET A 402 -17.26 0.83 29.20
N ARG A 403 -16.48 0.41 30.21
CA ARG A 403 -16.16 1.26 31.37
C ARG A 403 -15.19 2.37 31.01
N GLY A 404 -14.23 2.11 30.12
CA GLY A 404 -13.33 3.12 29.57
C GLY A 404 -14.08 4.22 28.82
N LEU A 405 -14.94 3.85 27.85
CA LEU A 405 -15.78 4.78 27.10
C LEU A 405 -16.73 5.60 27.98
N LYS A 406 -17.30 4.99 29.02
CA LYS A 406 -18.16 5.68 29.97
C LYS A 406 -17.39 6.73 30.79
N ARG A 407 -16.20 6.39 31.32
CA ARG A 407 -15.34 7.36 32.01
C ARG A 407 -14.93 8.53 31.10
N ILE A 408 -14.54 8.25 29.86
CA ILE A 408 -14.18 9.28 28.87
C ILE A 408 -15.34 10.25 28.62
N ARG A 409 -16.56 9.72 28.49
CA ARG A 409 -17.77 10.53 28.32
C ARG A 409 -18.03 11.41 29.56
N ASP A 410 -17.90 10.83 30.74
CA ASP A 410 -18.22 11.51 32.00
C ASP A 410 -17.13 12.56 32.33
N ASP A 411 -15.85 12.31 31.99
CA ASP A 411 -14.72 13.24 32.19
C ASP A 411 -14.70 14.39 31.15
N ALA A 412 -15.01 14.12 29.88
CA ALA A 412 -14.95 15.12 28.81
C ALA A 412 -16.15 16.09 28.83
N PHE A 413 -17.30 15.66 29.35
CA PHE A 413 -18.54 16.45 29.28
C PHE A 413 -19.13 16.80 30.66
N GLY A 414 -18.58 16.25 31.75
CA GLY A 414 -19.04 16.46 33.12
C GLY A 414 -20.42 15.84 33.41
N ASP A 415 -20.72 15.61 34.68
CA ASP A 415 -22.01 15.08 35.20
C ASP A 415 -23.23 16.03 34.99
N GLY A 416 -23.10 17.04 34.12
CA GLY A 416 -24.09 18.09 33.92
C GLY A 416 -25.29 17.63 33.10
N ASP A 417 -26.46 17.69 33.72
CA ASP A 417 -27.78 17.46 33.12
C ASP A 417 -28.09 18.51 32.01
N PHE A 418 -27.66 18.23 30.78
CA PHE A 418 -27.92 19.08 29.62
C PHE A 418 -28.97 18.45 28.72
N GLY A 419 -30.15 19.08 28.65
CA GLY A 419 -31.23 18.80 27.69
C GLY A 419 -30.92 19.19 26.24
N ARG A 420 -29.69 18.96 25.77
CA ARG A 420 -29.32 19.10 24.35
C ARG A 420 -29.19 17.72 23.70
N PRO A 421 -29.51 17.56 22.40
CA PRO A 421 -29.34 16.30 21.71
C PRO A 421 -27.87 15.90 21.71
N ARG A 422 -27.60 14.69 22.20
CA ARG A 422 -26.26 14.15 22.45
C ARG A 422 -25.59 13.77 21.12
N PRO A 423 -24.31 14.10 20.89
CA PRO A 423 -23.53 13.45 19.83
C PRO A 423 -23.32 11.98 20.20
N LYS A 424 -23.74 11.05 19.35
CA LYS A 424 -23.48 9.62 19.55
C LYS A 424 -22.01 9.35 19.18
N ILE A 425 -21.19 9.03 20.17
CA ILE A 425 -19.83 8.51 19.96
C ILE A 425 -19.94 6.99 20.09
N GLN A 426 -19.79 6.27 18.98
CA GLN A 426 -19.68 4.81 18.92
C GLN A 426 -18.37 4.47 18.18
N ARG A 427 -17.66 3.43 18.65
CA ARG A 427 -16.29 3.00 18.23
C ARG A 427 -16.33 2.25 16.87
N LEU A 428 -15.73 1.07 16.67
CA LEU A 428 -16.17 -0.06 15.81
C LEU A 428 -15.25 -0.48 14.63
N GLU A 429 -15.18 -1.80 14.34
CA GLU A 429 -14.51 -2.50 13.21
C GLU A 429 -15.08 -3.90 12.84
N MET A 430 -14.61 -4.49 11.72
CA MET A 430 -15.32 -5.28 10.69
C MET A 430 -15.31 -6.82 10.83
N GLY A 431 -16.40 -7.46 10.38
CA GLY A 431 -16.51 -8.91 10.15
C GLY A 431 -17.62 -9.21 9.11
N PRO A 432 -17.67 -10.42 8.50
CA PRO A 432 -18.61 -10.74 7.44
C PRO A 432 -20.06 -10.68 7.91
N PRO A 433 -21.03 -10.42 7.02
CA PRO A 433 -22.42 -10.23 7.38
C PRO A 433 -22.98 -11.49 8.03
N VAL A 434 -23.22 -11.44 9.33
CA VAL A 434 -24.12 -12.40 9.99
C VAL A 434 -25.53 -12.03 9.57
N ALA A 435 -26.14 -12.86 8.73
CA ALA A 435 -27.55 -12.74 8.36
C ALA A 435 -28.41 -12.71 9.63
N LYS A 436 -28.82 -11.50 10.06
CA LYS A 436 -29.90 -11.34 11.03
C LYS A 436 -31.19 -11.21 10.25
N GLY A 437 -32.04 -12.20 10.45
CA GLY A 437 -33.33 -12.32 9.83
C GLY A 437 -34.20 -11.08 10.00
N ASP A 438 -34.99 -10.87 8.96
CA ASP A 438 -36.35 -10.34 8.98
C ASP A 438 -36.52 -8.94 9.57
N GLY A 439 -36.15 -7.95 8.74
CA GLY A 439 -37.07 -6.89 8.35
C GLY A 439 -37.41 -5.81 9.38
N GLU A 440 -36.65 -4.73 9.34
CA GLU A 440 -37.17 -3.37 9.55
C GLU A 440 -36.23 -2.40 8.81
N ASP A 441 -36.73 -1.76 7.76
CA ASP A 441 -35.99 -0.74 7.01
C ASP A 441 -35.67 0.45 7.93
N ILE A 442 -34.39 0.81 8.01
CA ILE A 442 -33.94 1.97 8.78
C ILE A 442 -34.34 3.24 8.02
N PRO A 443 -35.05 4.21 8.64
CA PRO A 443 -35.49 5.44 7.99
C PRO A 443 -34.35 6.27 7.38
N GLU A 444 -34.58 6.74 6.15
CA GLU A 444 -33.61 7.48 5.32
C GLU A 444 -33.12 8.80 5.97
N ASP A 445 -33.88 9.35 6.92
CA ASP A 445 -33.61 10.61 7.64
C ASP A 445 -32.60 10.49 8.79
N LEU A 446 -32.25 9.26 9.20
CA LEU A 446 -31.18 9.02 10.18
C LEU A 446 -29.77 9.13 9.59
N TRP A 447 -29.64 9.07 8.26
CA TRP A 447 -28.35 9.22 7.56
C TRP A 447 -27.90 10.69 7.42
N GLU A 448 -28.83 11.65 7.45
CA GLU A 448 -28.51 13.07 7.24
C GLU A 448 -27.87 13.76 8.48
N ASN A 449 -27.83 13.09 9.65
CA ASN A 449 -27.40 13.69 10.92
C ASN A 449 -26.23 12.99 11.62
N LEU A 450 -25.60 11.99 11.00
CA LEU A 450 -24.32 11.43 11.45
C LEU A 450 -23.21 12.02 10.64
#